data_AF-A0A1E5Q2S0-F1
#
_entry.id   AF-A0A1E5Q2S0-F1
#
_cell.length_a   1.000
_cell.length_b   1.000
_cell.length_c   1.000
_cell.angle_alpha   90.00
_cell.angle_beta   90.00
_cell.angle_gamma   90.00
#
_symmetry.space_group_name_H-M   'P 1'
#
loop_
_entity.id
_entity.type
_entity.pdbx_description
1 polymer ?
#
loop_
_entity_poly.entity_id
_entity_poly.type
_entity_poly.pdbx_seq_one_letter_code
_entity_poly.pdbx_strand_id
1 'polypeptide(L)'
;MRAWLQWQQRQVEERIRGLEAELAAEQSRRPLPPPPDWKAESIRTAAGAKPLRVHVGDCTMGSGKAIDRDQARRMLADNVEACPYCNPDTALGLLD
;
A
#
# COMPACT_ATOMS: atom_id res chain seq x y z
N MET A 1 -1.31 42.68 -28.77
CA MET A 1 -2.24 41.56 -28.49
C MET A 1 -1.51 40.28 -28.04
N ARG A 2 -0.62 39.68 -28.85
CA ARG A 2 0.05 38.40 -28.52
C ARG A 2 0.79 38.38 -27.16
N ALA A 3 1.59 39.42 -26.87
CA ALA A 3 2.33 39.51 -25.61
C ALA A 3 1.42 39.59 -24.37
N TRP A 4 0.25 40.20 -24.50
CA TRP A 4 -0.75 40.29 -23.43
C TRP A 4 -1.38 38.92 -23.13
N LEU A 5 -1.73 38.16 -24.18
CA LEU A 5 -2.25 36.80 -24.04
C LEU A 5 -1.21 35.86 -23.39
N GLN A 6 0.06 35.97 -23.78
CA GLN A 6 1.15 35.19 -23.17
C GLN A 6 1.35 35.53 -21.69
N TRP A 7 1.21 36.81 -21.31
CA TRP A 7 1.25 37.20 -19.91
C TRP A 7 0.09 36.60 -19.13
N GLN A 8 -1.15 36.70 -19.65
CA GLN A 8 -2.34 36.10 -19.04
C GLN A 8 -2.19 34.58 -18.87
N GLN A 9 -1.70 33.88 -19.90
CA GLN A 9 -1.47 32.45 -19.83
C GLN A 9 -0.49 32.08 -18.71
N ARG A 10 0.64 32.79 -18.59
CA ARG A 10 1.62 32.55 -17.51
C ARG A 10 1.01 32.73 -16.13
N GLN A 11 0.17 33.76 -15.95
CA GLN A 11 -0.50 33.99 -14.66
C GLN A 11 -1.46 32.84 -14.29
N VAL A 12 -2.20 32.32 -15.27
CA VAL A 12 -3.07 31.15 -15.06
C VAL A 12 -2.25 29.90 -14.74
N GLU A 13 -1.16 29.64 -15.47
CA GLU A 13 -0.27 28.48 -15.23
C GLU A 13 0.42 28.55 -13.86
N GLU A 14 0.86 29.74 -13.42
CA GLU A 14 1.37 29.96 -12.07
C GLU A 14 0.30 29.67 -11.02
N ARG A 15 -0.93 30.14 -11.23
CA ARG A 15 -2.03 29.88 -10.30
C ARG A 15 -2.39 28.39 -10.23
N ILE A 16 -2.43 27.69 -11.36
CA ILE A 16 -2.67 26.25 -11.43
C ILE A 16 -1.60 25.50 -10.62
N ARG A 17 -0.31 25.78 -10.88
CA ARG A 17 0.79 25.13 -10.16
C ARG A 17 0.73 25.37 -8.65
N GLY A 18 0.36 26.58 -8.22
CA GLY A 18 0.15 26.89 -6.81
C GLY A 18 -0.96 26.04 -6.18
N LEU A 19 -2.11 25.94 -6.85
CA LEU A 19 -3.23 25.14 -6.39
C LEU A 19 -2.92 23.63 -6.36
N GLU A 20 -2.21 23.12 -7.36
CA GLU A 20 -1.75 21.73 -7.40
C GLU A 20 -0.80 21.41 -6.25
N ALA A 21 0.12 22.33 -5.93
CA ALA A 21 1.04 22.18 -4.81
C ALA A 21 0.31 22.22 -3.45
N GLU A 22 -0.67 23.12 -3.29
CA GLU A 22 -1.54 23.16 -2.10
C GLU A 22 -2.33 21.85 -1.93
N LEU A 23 -2.92 21.33 -3.02
CA LEU A 23 -3.65 20.06 -3.00
C LEU A 23 -2.74 18.88 -2.65
N ALA A 24 -1.54 18.82 -3.22
CA ALA A 24 -0.56 17.77 -2.92
C ALA A 24 -0.09 17.83 -1.46
N ALA A 25 0.12 19.03 -0.91
CA ALA A 25 0.46 19.23 0.49
C ALA A 25 -0.68 18.82 1.43
N GLU A 26 -1.93 19.11 1.08
CA GLU A 26 -3.09 18.66 1.85
C GLU A 26 -3.22 17.14 1.80
N GLN A 27 -3.03 16.52 0.64
CA GLN A 27 -3.05 15.06 0.49
C GLN A 27 -1.95 14.37 1.29
N SER A 28 -0.75 14.94 1.36
CA SER A 28 0.36 14.36 2.13
C SER A 28 0.19 14.53 3.64
N ARG A 29 -0.58 15.53 4.09
CA ARG A 29 -0.94 15.73 5.50
C ARG A 29 -2.06 14.82 5.98
N ARG A 30 -2.82 14.21 5.07
CA ARG A 30 -3.86 13.26 5.46
C ARG A 30 -3.21 12.11 6.22
N PRO A 31 -3.78 11.71 7.38
CA PRO A 31 -3.27 10.56 8.10
C PRO A 31 -3.28 9.35 7.19
N LEU A 32 -2.22 8.54 7.26
CA LEU A 32 -2.20 7.26 6.59
C LEU A 32 -3.40 6.44 7.03
N PRO A 33 -4.03 5.67 6.12
CA PRO A 33 -5.02 4.70 6.54
C PRO A 33 -4.39 3.76 7.58
N PRO A 34 -5.18 3.24 8.53
CA PRO A 34 -4.67 2.26 9.47
C PRO A 34 -4.05 1.09 8.69
N PRO A 35 -3.00 0.45 9.23
CA PRO A 35 -2.44 -0.74 8.59
C PRO A 35 -3.56 -1.78 8.39
N PRO A 36 -3.57 -2.50 7.27
CA PRO A 36 -4.52 -3.60 7.07
C PRO A 36 -4.28 -4.65 8.14
N ASP A 37 -5.27 -5.44 8.56
CA ASP A 37 -5.08 -6.47 9.59
C ASP A 37 -4.12 -7.59 9.18
N TRP A 38 -3.93 -7.81 7.86
CA TRP A 38 -3.11 -8.86 7.30
C TRP A 38 -2.41 -8.40 6.02
N LYS A 39 -1.23 -8.98 5.73
CA LYS A 39 -0.49 -8.72 4.49
C LYS A 39 0.06 -10.01 3.88
N ALA A 40 0.05 -10.09 2.55
CA ALA A 40 0.73 -11.12 1.78
C ALA A 40 1.99 -10.55 1.12
N GLU A 41 3.14 -11.08 1.53
CA GLU A 41 4.41 -10.88 0.84
C GLU A 41 4.47 -11.78 -0.40
N SER A 42 5.01 -11.24 -1.50
CA SER A 42 5.12 -11.97 -2.76
C SER A 42 6.51 -11.82 -3.36
N ILE A 43 7.02 -12.88 -3.96
CA ILE A 43 8.27 -12.88 -4.73
C ILE A 43 7.96 -12.87 -6.22
N ARG A 44 8.80 -12.19 -7.01
CA ARG A 44 8.72 -12.21 -8.47
C ARG A 44 9.47 -13.42 -9.01
N THR A 45 8.79 -14.23 -9.82
CA THR A 45 9.35 -15.38 -10.53
C THR A 45 9.20 -15.18 -12.05
N ALA A 46 9.83 -16.05 -12.85
CA ALA A 46 9.64 -16.04 -14.30
C ALA A 46 8.18 -16.24 -14.73
N ALA A 47 7.38 -16.96 -13.92
CA ALA A 47 5.96 -17.19 -14.16
C ALA A 47 5.04 -16.09 -13.60
N GLY A 48 5.60 -15.08 -12.91
CA GLY A 48 4.84 -14.00 -12.28
C GLY A 48 5.05 -13.89 -10.78
N ALA A 49 4.23 -13.06 -10.12
CA ALA A 49 4.27 -12.88 -8.68
C ALA A 49 3.67 -14.11 -7.97
N LYS A 50 4.42 -14.71 -7.05
CA LYS A 50 3.97 -15.84 -6.22
C LYS A 50 3.90 -15.41 -4.75
N PRO A 51 2.85 -15.79 -4.01
CA PRO A 51 2.81 -15.60 -2.56
C PRO A 51 4.00 -16.30 -1.91
N LEU A 52 4.69 -15.59 -1.03
CA LEU A 52 5.83 -16.10 -0.28
C LEU A 52 5.44 -16.33 1.18
N ARG A 53 4.86 -15.31 1.81
CA ARG A 53 4.64 -15.31 3.26
C ARG A 53 3.44 -14.46 3.66
N VAL A 54 2.69 -14.92 4.66
CA VAL A 54 1.60 -14.17 5.31
C VAL A 54 2.12 -13.48 6.55
N HIS A 55 1.63 -12.27 6.82
CA HIS A 55 1.99 -11.44 7.98
C HIS A 55 0.74 -10.85 8.64
N VAL A 56 0.82 -10.59 9.95
CA VAL A 56 -0.09 -9.67 10.64
C VAL A 56 0.16 -8.25 10.11
N GLY A 57 -0.88 -7.45 10.10
CA GLY A 57 -0.97 -6.12 9.56
C GLY A 57 0.09 -5.11 9.99
N ASP A 58 0.44 -5.12 11.26
CA ASP A 58 1.41 -4.21 11.86
C ASP A 58 2.82 -4.80 11.90
N CYS A 59 3.03 -6.00 11.34
CA CYS A 59 4.34 -6.63 11.26
C CYS A 59 5.32 -5.75 10.45
N THR A 60 6.44 -5.41 11.08
CA THR A 60 7.52 -4.61 10.49
C THR A 60 8.61 -5.46 9.83
N MET A 61 8.57 -6.77 10.01
CA MET A 61 9.57 -7.72 9.51
C MET A 61 9.32 -8.16 8.06
N GLY A 62 8.20 -7.74 7.48
CA GLY A 62 7.86 -8.03 6.10
C GLY A 62 7.00 -6.94 5.48
N SER A 63 6.99 -6.91 4.15
CA SER A 63 6.15 -6.02 3.36
C SER A 63 5.30 -6.83 2.40
N GLY A 64 4.12 -6.32 2.08
CA GLY A 64 3.17 -7.08 1.30
C GLY A 64 1.93 -6.28 0.96
N LYS A 65 1.08 -6.87 0.13
CA LYS A 65 -0.23 -6.29 -0.19
C LYS A 65 -1.20 -6.59 0.94
N ALA A 66 -2.09 -5.65 1.22
CA ALA A 66 -3.21 -5.88 2.12
C ALA A 66 -4.05 -7.07 1.63
N ILE A 67 -4.41 -7.97 2.54
CA ILE A 67 -5.31 -9.09 2.29
C ILE A 67 -6.36 -9.12 3.40
N ASP A 68 -7.50 -9.73 3.12
CA ASP A 68 -8.52 -9.99 4.15
C ASP A 68 -8.17 -11.24 4.98
N ARG A 69 -8.90 -11.44 6.08
CA ARG A 69 -8.72 -12.57 7.00
C ARG A 69 -8.88 -13.93 6.33
N ASP A 70 -9.83 -14.06 5.40
CA ASP A 70 -10.12 -15.33 4.74
C ASP A 70 -9.11 -15.64 3.63
N GLN A 71 -8.55 -14.63 2.98
CA GLN A 71 -7.40 -14.75 2.11
C GLN A 71 -6.17 -15.22 2.88
N ALA A 72 -5.89 -14.63 4.06
CA ALA A 72 -4.80 -15.06 4.92
C ALA A 72 -4.94 -16.54 5.31
N ARG A 73 -6.13 -16.95 5.76
CA ARG A 73 -6.42 -18.37 6.10
C ARG A 73 -6.24 -19.31 4.91
N ARG A 74 -6.78 -18.95 3.74
CA ARG A 74 -6.64 -19.76 2.52
C ARG A 74 -5.18 -19.89 2.10
N MET A 75 -4.42 -18.80 2.12
CA MET A 75 -2.99 -18.84 1.80
C MET A 75 -2.21 -19.76 2.73
N LEU A 76 -2.46 -19.69 4.03
CA LEU A 76 -1.81 -20.59 4.99
C LEU A 76 -2.22 -22.05 4.78
N ALA A 77 -3.50 -22.31 4.47
CA ALA A 77 -3.97 -23.64 4.09
C ALA A 77 -3.34 -24.16 2.78
N ASP A 78 -3.00 -23.26 1.86
CA ASP A 78 -2.31 -23.53 0.59
C ASP A 78 -0.77 -23.59 0.75
N ASN A 79 -0.26 -23.79 1.97
CA ASN A 79 1.17 -23.87 2.31
C ASN A 79 2.00 -22.60 1.99
N VAL A 80 1.38 -21.42 1.97
CA VAL A 80 2.14 -20.17 2.04
C VAL A 80 2.71 -20.02 3.45
N GLU A 81 3.96 -19.60 3.57
CA GLU A 81 4.66 -19.56 4.86
C GLU A 81 4.01 -18.55 5.82
N ALA A 82 3.85 -18.93 7.09
CA ALA A 82 3.52 -17.99 8.16
C ALA A 82 4.78 -17.23 8.58
N CYS A 83 4.70 -15.91 8.77
CA CYS A 83 5.85 -15.17 9.29
C CYS A 83 6.17 -15.58 10.73
N PRO A 84 7.40 -16.05 11.01
CA PRO A 84 7.77 -16.58 12.34
C PRO A 84 7.90 -15.48 13.41
N TYR A 85 7.90 -14.21 13.01
CA TYR A 85 8.01 -13.08 13.95
C TYR A 85 6.65 -12.62 14.48
N CYS A 86 5.62 -12.67 13.64
CA CYS A 86 4.27 -12.21 14.02
C CYS A 86 3.24 -13.35 14.15
N ASN A 87 3.62 -14.60 13.82
CA ASN A 87 2.82 -15.83 13.95
C ASN A 87 1.34 -15.65 13.54
N PRO A 88 1.09 -15.30 12.26
CA PRO A 88 -0.25 -14.99 11.78
C PRO A 88 -1.21 -16.19 11.86
N ASP A 89 -0.69 -17.41 11.73
CA ASP A 89 -1.39 -18.67 11.93
C ASP A 89 -1.92 -18.81 13.37
N THR A 90 -1.10 -18.54 14.39
CA THR A 90 -1.56 -18.47 15.79
C THR A 90 -2.58 -17.35 15.98
N ALA A 91 -2.31 -16.15 15.46
CA ALA A 91 -3.24 -15.02 15.56
C ALA A 91 -4.61 -15.29 14.87
N LEU A 92 -4.62 -16.14 13.84
CA LEU A 92 -5.83 -16.59 13.17
C LEU A 92 -6.56 -17.74 13.88
N GLY A 93 -5.91 -18.37 14.88
CA GLY A 93 -6.39 -19.55 15.60
C GLY A 93 -6.29 -20.83 14.77
N LEU A 94 -5.28 -20.94 13.90
CA LEU A 94 -5.04 -22.15 13.07
C LEU A 94 -4.13 -23.15 13.78
N LEU A 95 -3.35 -22.70 14.75
CA LEU A 95 -2.49 -23.51 15.60
C LEU A 95 -2.90 -23.27 17.06
N ASP A 96 -2.94 -24.36 17.84
CA ASP A 96 -3.18 -24.35 19.29
C ASP A 96 -1.88 -24.06 20.07
#